data_AF-U6CWA2-F1
#
_entry.id   AF-U6CWA2-F1
#
_cell.length_a   1.000
_cell.length_b   1.000
_cell.length_c   1.000
_cell.angle_alpha   90.00
_cell.angle_beta   90.00
_cell.angle_gamma   90.00
#
_symmetry.space_group_name_H-M   'P 1'
#
loop_
_entity.id
_entity.type
_entity.pdbx_description
1 polymer ?
#
loop_
_entity_poly.entity_id
_entity_poly.type
_entity_poly.pdbx_seq_one_letter_code
_entity_poly.pdbx_strand_id
1 'polypeptide(L)'
;HGFGIQRPHHQQQPVPNSDAVLNCPACMTTLCLDCQRHESYKTQYRAMFVMNCSVNKEEVLRYKIPENRKKRRGPKKMRSNHEDAAEPAEAQTEELYHPVMCTECSTEVAVYDKDEVFHFFNVLASHS
;
A
#
# COMPACT_ATOMS: atom_id res chain seq x y z
N HIS A 1 23.09 -38.78 -6.39
CA HIS A 1 22.20 -38.11 -7.36
C HIS A 1 20.88 -37.80 -6.67
N GLY A 2 20.73 -36.59 -6.12
CA GLY A 2 19.55 -36.17 -5.37
C GLY A 2 18.44 -35.74 -6.31
N PHE A 3 17.28 -36.37 -6.22
CA PHE A 3 16.08 -35.94 -6.91
C PHE A 3 15.40 -34.86 -6.07
N GLY A 4 15.51 -33.61 -6.54
CA GLY A 4 14.77 -32.49 -5.97
C GLY A 4 13.28 -32.69 -6.17
N ILE A 5 12.54 -32.79 -5.06
CA ILE A 5 11.09 -32.85 -5.04
C ILE A 5 10.57 -31.48 -5.48
N GLN A 6 10.16 -31.38 -6.76
CA GLN A 6 9.42 -30.22 -7.25
C GLN A 6 8.08 -30.19 -6.51
N ARG A 7 7.91 -29.23 -5.61
CA ARG A 7 6.61 -28.99 -4.96
C ARG A 7 5.58 -28.71 -6.04
N PRO A 8 4.38 -29.31 -5.99
CA PRO A 8 3.34 -29.00 -6.97
C PRO A 8 3.00 -27.51 -6.81
N HIS A 9 3.15 -26.76 -7.90
CA HIS A 9 2.67 -25.38 -8.01
C HIS A 9 1.14 -25.46 -7.96
N HIS A 10 0.57 -25.50 -6.76
CA HIS A 10 -0.87 -25.33 -6.58
C HIS A 10 -1.16 -23.92 -7.08
N GLN A 11 -1.69 -23.81 -8.30
CA GLN A 11 -2.13 -22.54 -8.87
C GLN A 11 -3.20 -22.00 -7.94
N GLN A 12 -2.79 -21.09 -7.06
CA GLN A 12 -3.72 -20.38 -6.20
C GLN A 12 -4.58 -19.53 -7.12
N GLN A 13 -5.86 -19.89 -7.23
CA GLN A 13 -6.78 -19.22 -8.13
C GLN A 13 -7.07 -17.80 -7.59
N PRO A 14 -7.12 -16.78 -8.47
CA PRO A 14 -7.57 -15.45 -8.07
C PRO A 14 -8.98 -15.54 -7.47
N VAL A 15 -9.27 -14.70 -6.47
CA VAL A 15 -10.65 -14.61 -5.97
C VAL A 15 -11.54 -13.99 -7.05
N PRO A 16 -12.81 -14.41 -7.18
CA PRO A 16 -13.73 -13.80 -8.12
C PRO A 16 -13.89 -12.31 -7.81
N ASN A 17 -13.71 -11.47 -8.85
CA ASN A 17 -13.68 -9.99 -8.81
C ASN A 17 -12.39 -9.32 -8.33
N SER A 18 -11.29 -10.05 -8.12
CA SER A 18 -9.99 -9.39 -7.94
C SER A 18 -9.42 -8.90 -9.28
N ASP A 19 -8.76 -7.75 -9.27
CA ASP A 19 -8.19 -7.15 -10.47
C ASP A 19 -6.95 -7.90 -11.00
N ALA A 20 -6.17 -8.54 -10.13
CA ALA A 20 -4.96 -9.27 -10.49
C ALA A 20 -4.46 -10.21 -9.39
N VAL A 21 -3.62 -11.18 -9.77
CA VAL A 21 -2.71 -11.87 -8.84
C VAL A 21 -1.37 -11.15 -8.83
N LEU A 22 -0.86 -10.79 -7.66
CA LEU A 22 0.40 -10.06 -7.50
C LEU A 22 1.52 -11.02 -7.07
N ASN A 23 2.65 -10.95 -7.76
CA ASN A 23 3.85 -11.74 -7.44
C ASN A 23 5.07 -10.83 -7.23
N CYS A 24 6.01 -11.29 -6.42
CA CYS A 24 7.26 -10.61 -6.16
C CYS A 24 8.10 -10.50 -7.46
N PRO A 25 8.66 -9.32 -7.79
CA PRO A 25 9.46 -9.16 -9.00
C PRO A 25 10.81 -9.88 -8.94
N ALA A 26 11.36 -10.13 -7.75
CA ALA A 26 12.67 -10.75 -7.59
C ALA A 26 12.61 -12.29 -7.58
N CYS A 27 11.62 -12.87 -6.88
CA CYS A 27 11.53 -14.32 -6.70
C CYS A 27 10.24 -14.97 -7.25
N MET A 28 9.33 -14.18 -7.83
CA MET A 28 8.03 -14.63 -8.35
C MET A 28 7.09 -15.28 -7.32
N THR A 29 7.42 -15.22 -6.02
CA THR A 29 6.51 -15.66 -4.96
C THR A 29 5.21 -14.86 -5.00
N THR A 30 4.07 -15.54 -4.93
CA THR A 30 2.76 -14.89 -4.84
C THR A 30 2.62 -14.09 -3.57
N LEU A 31 2.21 -12.83 -3.69
CA LEU A 31 2.09 -11.88 -2.59
C LEU A 31 0.62 -11.56 -2.26
N CYS A 32 -0.25 -11.59 -3.25
CA CYS A 32 -1.66 -11.26 -3.08
C CYS A 32 -2.54 -11.90 -4.16
N LEU A 33 -3.70 -12.42 -3.75
CA LEU A 33 -4.74 -12.99 -4.64
C LEU A 33 -6.00 -12.13 -4.73
N ASP A 34 -6.14 -11.16 -3.82
CA ASP A 34 -7.29 -10.25 -3.73
C ASP A 34 -6.79 -8.81 -3.60
N CYS A 35 -6.62 -8.18 -4.76
CA CYS A 35 -6.26 -6.78 -4.86
C CYS A 35 -7.22 -6.00 -5.76
N GLN A 36 -7.23 -4.68 -5.53
CA GLN A 36 -7.90 -3.69 -6.36
C GLN A 36 -6.86 -2.72 -6.91
N ARG A 37 -6.97 -2.36 -8.18
CA ARG A 37 -6.07 -1.42 -8.83
C ARG A 37 -6.32 -0.02 -8.29
N HIS A 38 -5.24 0.70 -8.00
CA HIS A 38 -5.33 2.06 -7.49
C HIS A 38 -5.97 3.00 -8.54
N GLU A 39 -6.92 3.85 -8.13
CA GLU A 39 -7.69 4.73 -9.03
C GLU A 39 -6.79 5.66 -9.85
N SER A 40 -5.78 6.25 -9.20
CA SER A 40 -4.87 7.22 -9.86
C SER A 40 -3.65 6.59 -10.53
N TYR A 41 -3.25 5.39 -10.12
CA TYR A 41 -1.98 4.77 -10.53
C TYR A 41 -2.24 3.35 -11.01
N LYS A 42 -2.32 3.18 -12.34
CA LYS A 42 -2.71 1.90 -12.94
C LYS A 42 -1.75 0.73 -12.64
N THR A 43 -0.51 1.02 -12.29
CA THR A 43 0.50 0.01 -11.95
C THR A 43 0.57 -0.28 -10.44
N GLN A 44 -0.27 0.37 -9.64
CA GLN A 44 -0.33 0.16 -8.20
C GLN A 44 -1.60 -0.56 -7.81
N TYR A 45 -1.52 -1.33 -6.74
CA TYR A 45 -2.62 -2.15 -6.26
C TYR A 45 -2.76 -1.98 -4.75
N ARG A 46 -4.01 -1.97 -4.29
CA ARG A 46 -4.39 -1.93 -2.90
C ARG A 46 -4.92 -3.30 -2.48
N ALA A 47 -4.53 -3.75 -1.31
CA ALA A 47 -5.02 -5.00 -0.75
C ALA A 47 -5.24 -4.86 0.76
N MET A 48 -6.23 -5.59 1.27
CA MET A 48 -6.45 -5.72 2.72
C MET A 48 -5.65 -6.90 3.28
N PHE A 49 -5.48 -7.97 2.50
CA PHE A 49 -4.82 -9.20 2.91
C PHE A 49 -3.71 -9.59 1.95
N VAL A 50 -2.60 -10.04 2.52
CA VAL A 50 -1.37 -10.39 1.79
C VAL A 50 -0.80 -11.69 2.34
N MET A 51 0.04 -12.35 1.55
CA MET A 51 0.79 -13.53 1.92
C MET A 51 2.26 -13.34 1.56
N ASN A 52 3.17 -14.06 2.24
CA ASN A 52 4.61 -13.99 1.97
C ASN A 52 5.18 -12.55 2.05
N CYS A 53 4.59 -11.73 2.92
CA CYS A 53 4.94 -10.33 3.15
C CYS A 53 5.16 -10.07 4.65
N SER A 54 6.14 -9.23 4.98
CA SER A 54 6.42 -8.74 6.34
C SER A 54 6.46 -7.22 6.37
N VAL A 55 5.72 -6.61 7.30
CA VAL A 55 5.72 -5.16 7.53
C VAL A 55 6.86 -4.80 8.48
N ASN A 56 7.77 -3.93 8.03
CA ASN A 56 8.79 -3.36 8.91
C ASN A 56 8.19 -2.17 9.66
N LYS A 57 7.75 -2.40 10.91
CA LYS A 57 7.15 -1.36 11.77
C LYS A 57 8.17 -0.44 12.43
N GLU A 58 9.45 -0.80 12.39
CA GLU A 58 10.55 0.00 12.95
C GLU A 58 10.86 1.20 12.05
N GLU A 59 10.63 1.04 10.75
CA GLU A 59 10.79 2.10 9.75
C GLU A 59 9.48 2.81 9.46
N VAL A 60 9.55 4.13 9.34
CA VAL A 60 8.40 4.98 9.00
C VAL A 60 8.79 5.92 7.88
N LEU A 61 8.17 5.74 6.72
CA LEU A 61 8.24 6.65 5.59
C LEU A 61 7.18 7.75 5.80
N ARG A 62 7.61 9.00 5.77
CA ARG A 62 6.73 10.17 5.90
C ARG A 62 6.60 10.89 4.57
N TYR A 63 5.39 10.97 4.04
CA TYR A 63 5.12 11.72 2.83
C TYR A 63 4.34 12.99 3.14
N LYS A 64 4.85 14.13 2.65
CA LYS A 64 4.14 15.40 2.72
C LYS A 64 3.04 15.39 1.68
N ILE A 65 1.78 15.50 2.12
CA ILE A 65 0.66 15.70 1.19
C ILE A 65 0.88 17.07 0.53
N PRO A 66 1.00 17.15 -0.82
CA PRO A 66 1.12 18.44 -1.48
C PRO A 66 -0.14 19.27 -1.22
N GLU A 67 0.03 20.48 -0.69
CA GLU A 67 -1.04 21.39 -0.25
C GLU A 67 -2.11 21.67 -1.32
N ASN A 68 -1.82 21.41 -2.60
CA ASN A 68 -2.69 21.73 -3.72
C ASN A 68 -3.97 20.87 -3.78
N ARG A 69 -4.07 19.76 -3.02
CA ARG A 69 -5.29 18.94 -2.96
C ARG A 69 -6.41 19.57 -2.12
N LYS A 70 -6.10 20.55 -1.26
CA LYS A 70 -7.07 21.24 -0.38
C LYS A 70 -7.88 22.36 -1.08
N LYS A 71 -7.48 22.85 -2.26
CA LYS A 71 -8.12 24.00 -2.93
C LYS A 71 -9.46 23.72 -3.62
N ARG A 72 -10.00 22.50 -3.58
CA ARG A 72 -11.31 22.16 -4.20
C ARG A 72 -12.50 22.10 -3.24
N ARG A 73 -12.32 22.40 -1.95
CA ARG A 73 -13.45 22.63 -1.04
C ARG A 73 -13.71 24.14 -0.99
N GLY A 74 -14.81 24.56 -1.63
CA GLY A 74 -15.14 25.95 -1.93
C GLY A 74 -15.32 26.88 -0.72
N PRO A 75 -15.41 28.20 -0.95
CA PRO A 75 -15.36 29.21 0.10
C PRO A 75 -16.74 29.50 0.69
N LYS A 76 -16.84 29.56 2.03
CA LYS A 76 -17.92 30.32 2.70
C LYS A 76 -17.32 31.19 3.82
N LYS A 77 -17.37 32.50 3.55
CA LYS A 77 -17.47 33.69 4.42
C LYS A 77 -17.80 33.41 5.90
N MET A 78 -17.46 34.19 6.93
CA MET A 78 -16.65 35.39 7.20
C MET A 78 -16.94 35.72 8.70
N ARG A 79 -16.02 36.42 9.40
CA ARG A 79 -16.20 37.19 10.68
C ARG A 79 -16.17 36.34 11.96
N SER A 80 -15.56 36.71 13.09
CA SER A 80 -14.77 37.87 13.53
C SER A 80 -14.32 37.62 14.99
N ASN A 81 -13.13 38.10 15.37
CA ASN A 81 -12.69 38.57 16.70
C ASN A 81 -13.00 37.72 17.96
N HIS A 82 -11.97 37.17 18.64
CA HIS A 82 -11.71 37.38 20.07
C HIS A 82 -10.43 36.63 20.51
N GLU A 83 -9.80 37.17 21.56
CA GLU A 83 -8.60 36.76 22.29
C GLU A 83 -8.70 35.37 22.94
N ASP A 84 -7.54 34.81 23.34
CA ASP A 84 -7.31 33.63 24.22
C ASP A 84 -6.93 32.29 23.54
N ALA A 85 -6.07 31.57 24.27
CA ALA A 85 -5.67 30.17 24.15
C ALA A 85 -4.74 29.78 22.98
N ALA A 86 -3.56 29.31 23.38
CA ALA A 86 -2.59 28.55 22.60
C ALA A 86 -3.25 27.71 21.49
N GLU A 87 -3.14 28.19 20.25
CA GLU A 87 -3.67 27.49 19.08
C GLU A 87 -2.89 26.18 18.87
N PRO A 88 -3.58 25.05 18.67
CA PRO A 88 -2.92 23.81 18.33
C PRO A 88 -2.32 23.98 16.93
N ALA A 89 -1.00 23.82 16.85
CA ALA A 89 -0.26 23.74 15.60
C ALA A 89 -1.07 22.93 14.58
N GLU A 90 -1.43 23.59 13.48
CA GLU A 90 -2.17 23.01 12.37
C GLU A 90 -1.54 21.66 12.03
N ALA A 91 -2.21 20.57 12.42
CA ALA A 91 -1.75 19.22 12.17
C ALA A 91 -1.76 19.01 10.65
N GLN A 92 -0.63 19.32 10.03
CA GLN A 92 -0.26 18.79 8.73
C GLN A 92 -0.41 17.27 8.91
N THR A 93 -1.47 16.71 8.34
CA THR A 93 -1.74 15.27 8.38
C THR A 93 -0.61 14.58 7.63
N GLU A 94 0.49 14.28 8.32
CA GLU A 94 1.57 13.46 7.81
C GLU A 94 1.00 12.05 7.58
N GLU A 95 1.06 11.56 6.34
CA GLU A 95 0.75 10.17 6.05
C GLU A 95 2.00 9.34 6.36
N LEU A 96 1.84 8.47 7.36
CA LEU A 96 2.88 7.54 7.80
C LEU A 96 2.67 6.20 7.11
N TYR A 97 3.76 5.66 6.60
CA TYR A 97 3.78 4.39 5.90
C TYR A 97 4.91 3.50 6.42
N HIS A 98 4.64 2.21 6.52
CA HIS A 98 5.62 1.20 6.90
C HIS A 98 6.00 0.36 5.69
N PRO A 99 7.29 0.19 5.36
CA PRO A 99 7.69 -0.61 4.20
C PRO A 99 7.34 -2.08 4.40
N VAL A 100 6.96 -2.72 3.30
CA VAL A 100 6.52 -4.13 3.26
C VAL A 100 7.45 -4.90 2.35
N MET A 101 8.10 -5.90 2.94
CA MET A 101 9.12 -6.73 2.30
C MET A 101 8.54 -8.11 1.99
N CYS A 102 8.97 -8.71 0.88
CA CYS A 102 8.72 -10.12 0.62
C CYS A 102 9.51 -10.98 1.64
N THR A 103 8.85 -11.96 2.27
CA THR A 103 9.51 -12.82 3.28
C THR A 103 10.51 -13.79 2.67
N GLU A 104 10.38 -14.10 1.37
CA GLU A 104 11.24 -15.08 0.70
C GLU A 104 12.57 -14.49 0.21
N CYS A 105 12.59 -13.21 -0.18
CA CYS A 105 13.77 -12.58 -0.79
C CYS A 105 14.08 -11.16 -0.28
N SER A 106 13.33 -10.68 0.70
CA SER A 106 13.50 -9.36 1.34
C SER A 106 13.39 -8.15 0.38
N THR A 107 12.83 -8.35 -0.81
CA THR A 107 12.57 -7.24 -1.75
C THR A 107 11.42 -6.39 -1.24
N GLU A 108 11.57 -5.07 -1.28
CA GLU A 108 10.49 -4.12 -0.98
C GLU A 108 9.46 -4.12 -2.11
N VAL A 109 8.21 -4.43 -1.76
CA VAL A 109 7.12 -4.66 -2.72
C VAL A 109 5.93 -3.73 -2.50
N ALA A 110 5.76 -3.21 -1.29
CA ALA A 110 4.64 -2.38 -0.89
C ALA A 110 4.96 -1.49 0.31
N VAL A 111 4.00 -0.62 0.65
CA VAL A 111 3.91 0.08 1.93
C VAL A 111 2.58 -0.21 2.63
N TYR A 112 2.55 -0.14 3.94
CA TYR A 112 1.38 -0.34 4.80
C TYR A 112 1.03 0.97 5.50
N ASP A 113 -0.23 1.41 5.41
CA ASP A 113 -0.69 2.68 5.97
C ASP A 113 -1.44 2.52 7.31
N LYS A 114 -1.89 3.65 7.86
CA LYS A 114 -2.67 3.71 9.11
C LYS A 114 -4.08 3.14 9.00
N ASP A 115 -4.62 3.04 7.78
CA ASP A 115 -5.97 2.53 7.51
C ASP A 115 -5.93 1.00 7.28
N GLU A 116 -4.79 0.39 7.61
CA GLU A 116 -4.51 -1.04 7.51
C GLU A 116 -4.56 -1.56 6.07
N VAL A 117 -4.15 -0.73 5.11
CA VAL A 117 -4.13 -1.06 3.69
C VAL A 117 -2.70 -1.21 3.16
N PHE A 118 -2.48 -2.28 2.40
CA PHE A 118 -1.25 -2.51 1.66
C PHE A 118 -1.32 -1.82 0.30
N HIS A 119 -0.32 -1.00 -0.03
CA HIS A 119 -0.16 -0.35 -1.33
C HIS A 119 1.07 -0.90 -2.05
N PHE A 120 0.83 -1.75 -3.04
CA PHE A 120 1.87 -2.34 -3.88
C PHE A 120 2.24 -1.41 -5.03
N PHE A 121 3.54 -1.24 -5.27
CA PHE A 121 4.08 -0.42 -6.37
C PHE A 121 5.20 -1.09 -7.16
N ASN A 122 5.73 -2.22 -6.68
CA ASN A 122 6.80 -2.98 -7.33
C ASN A 122 6.46 -4.47 -7.36
N VAL A 123 5.52 -4.85 -8.23
CA VAL A 123 4.98 -6.22 -8.33
C VAL A 123 4.74 -6.64 -9.78
N LEU A 124 4.75 -7.96 -10.00
CA LEU A 124 4.32 -8.58 -11.25
C LEU A 124 2.83 -8.93 -11.14
N ALA A 125 1.99 -8.23 -11.90
CA ALA A 125 0.55 -8.50 -11.95
C ALA A 125 0.22 -9.51 -13.06
N SER A 126 -0.53 -10.55 -12.72
CA SER A 126 -1.10 -11.53 -13.66
C SER A 126 -2.61 -11.36 -13.72
N HIS A 127 -3.15 -11.26 -14.94
CA HIS A 127 -4.58 -11.14 -15.23
C HIS A 127 -5.06 -12.39 -15.97
N SER A 128 -6.27 -12.86 -15.68
CA SER A 128 -6.96 -13.96 -16.38
C SER A 128 -7.92 -13.45 -17.45
#